data_AF-A0A3B0PB16-F1
#
_entry.id   AF-A0A3B0PB16-F1
#
_cell.length_a   1.000
_cell.length_b   1.000
_cell.length_c   1.000
_cell.angle_alpha   90.00
_cell.angle_beta   90.00
_cell.angle_gamma   90.00
#
_symmetry.space_group_name_H-M   'P 1'
#
loop_
_entity.id
_entity.type
_entity.pdbx_description
1 polymer ?
#
loop_
_entity_poly.entity_id
_entity_poly.type
_entity_poly.pdbx_seq_one_letter_code
_entity_poly.pdbx_strand_id
1 'polypeptide(L)' 'MEENYRSTKTILRHANQLIDNNKLRLEKKIFTENQEGEEVDFFCGYSEEDEARW' A
#
# COMPACT_ATOMS: atom_id res chain seq x y z
N MET A 1 15.96 7.20 7.87
CA MET A 1 14.67 6.91 8.53
C MET A 1 13.94 5.80 7.80
N GLU A 2 13.71 4.70 8.49
CA GLU A 2 13.07 3.45 7.99
C GLU A 2 11.71 3.20 8.65
N GLU A 3 11.28 4.11 9.53
CA GLU A 3 10.01 4.03 10.22
C GLU A 3 8.97 4.95 9.58
N ASN A 4 7.77 4.43 9.37
CA ASN A 4 6.63 5.15 8.82
C ASN A 4 5.56 5.33 9.91
N TYR A 5 5.25 6.58 10.20
CA TYR A 5 4.24 6.95 11.22
C TYR A 5 2.85 7.24 10.64
N ARG A 6 2.69 7.18 9.31
CA ARG A 6 1.45 7.58 8.60
C ARG A 6 0.51 6.41 8.35
N SER A 7 1.05 5.26 8.00
CA SER A 7 0.27 4.15 7.46
C SER A 7 0.21 2.98 8.43
N THR A 8 -0.80 2.13 8.27
CA THR A 8 -0.96 0.87 9.02
C THR A 8 -0.01 -0.19 8.48
N LYS A 9 0.19 -1.26 9.25
CA LYS A 9 1.03 -2.40 8.84
C LYS A 9 0.56 -3.04 7.52
N THR A 10 -0.76 -3.11 7.31
CA THR A 10 -1.37 -3.69 6.11
C THR A 10 -0.97 -2.94 4.85
N ILE A 11 -1.14 -1.61 4.85
CA ILE A 11 -0.78 -0.75 3.71
C ILE A 11 0.73 -0.80 3.44
N LEU A 12 1.55 -0.73 4.48
CA LEU A 12 3.01 -0.79 4.34
C LEU A 12 3.50 -2.13 3.78
N ARG A 13 2.86 -3.24 4.13
CA ARG A 13 3.19 -4.55 3.57
C ARG A 13 2.97 -4.56 2.06
N HIS A 14 1.79 -4.14 1.59
CA HIS A 14 1.48 -4.08 0.16
C HIS A 14 2.39 -3.09 -0.59
N ALA A 15 2.66 -1.92 -0.01
CA ALA A 15 3.56 -0.94 -0.61
C ALA A 15 5.01 -1.44 -0.74
N ASN A 16 5.53 -2.12 0.29
CA ASN A 16 6.86 -2.73 0.25
C ASN A 16 6.93 -3.86 -0.80
N GLN A 17 5.87 -4.66 -0.97
CA GLN A 17 5.80 -5.69 -2.01
C GLN A 17 5.74 -5.09 -3.42
N LEU A 18 4.94 -4.03 -3.61
CA LEU A 18 4.83 -3.36 -4.91
C LEU A 18 6.19 -2.79 -5.34
N ILE A 19 6.87 -2.07 -4.45
CA ILE A 19 8.14 -1.42 -4.76
C ILE A 19 9.31 -2.41 -4.91
N ASP A 20 9.21 -3.62 -4.37
CA ASP A 20 10.22 -4.68 -4.52
C ASP A 20 10.41 -5.09 -5.99
N ASN A 21 9.37 -4.94 -6.82
CA ASN A 21 9.43 -5.26 -8.26
C ASN A 21 10.31 -4.30 -9.08
N ASN A 22 10.80 -3.19 -8.49
CA ASN A 22 11.61 -2.21 -9.21
C ASN A 22 13.09 -2.63 -9.28
N LYS A 23 13.59 -2.88 -10.51
CA LYS A 23 14.94 -3.42 -10.77
C LYS A 23 16.12 -2.50 -10.42
N LEU A 24 15.92 -1.18 -10.40
CA LEU A 24 16.97 -0.18 -10.12
C LEU A 24 16.69 0.58 -8.83
N ARG A 25 16.27 -0.15 -7.79
CA ARG A 25 15.92 0.42 -6.50
C ARG A 25 17.02 0.19 -5.47
N LEU A 26 17.27 1.20 -4.65
CA LEU A 26 18.04 1.04 -3.41
C LEU A 26 17.20 0.21 -2.41
N GLU A 27 17.74 -0.94 -2.01
CA GLU A 27 17.08 -1.82 -1.04
C GLU A 27 16.82 -1.07 0.27
N LYS A 28 15.54 -0.83 0.52
CA LYS A 28 15.07 -0.20 1.75
C LYS A 28 13.73 -0.80 2.12
N LYS A 29 13.62 -1.31 3.34
CA LYS A 29 12.37 -1.80 3.92
C LYS A 29 11.88 -0.79 4.93
N ILE A 30 10.62 -0.42 4.81
CA ILE A 30 9.99 0.54 5.72
C ILE A 30 9.07 -0.25 6.65
N PHE A 31 9.15 0.00 7.95
CA PHE A 31 8.29 -0.64 8.95
C PHE A 31 7.48 0.41 9.73
N THR A 32 6.46 -0.03 10.47
CA THR A 32 5.65 0.84 11.34
C THR A 32 5.30 0.10 12.62
N GLU A 33 5.22 0.83 13.73
CA GLU A 33 4.67 0.35 14.99
C GLU A 33 3.14 0.55 15.09
N ASN A 34 2.52 1.20 14.10
CA ASN A 34 1.06 1.35 14.04
C ASN A 34 0.35 -0.01 14.04
N GLN A 35 -0.93 -0.01 14.43
CA GLN A 35 -1.75 -1.22 14.44
C GLN A 35 -1.90 -1.86 13.05
N GLU A 36 -2.23 -3.14 13.01
CA GLU A 36 -2.75 -3.76 11.78
C GLU A 36 -4.06 -3.05 11.41
N GLY A 37 -4.11 -2.56 10.18
CA GLY A 37 -5.27 -1.86 9.66
C GLY A 37 -6.19 -2.81 8.90
N GLU A 38 -7.30 -2.27 8.43
CA GLU A 38 -8.22 -3.00 7.54
C GLU A 38 -7.52 -3.49 6.27
N GLU A 39 -8.11 -4.52 5.66
CA GLU A 39 -7.65 -5.05 4.37
C GLU A 39 -7.86 -4.00 3.27
N VAL A 40 -7.01 -4.07 2.24
CA VAL A 40 -7.12 -3.16 1.09
C VAL A 40 -8.27 -3.64 0.22
N ASP A 41 -9.33 -2.83 0.14
CA ASP A 41 -10.45 -3.08 -0.76
C ASP A 41 -10.08 -2.66 -2.19
N PHE A 42 -10.54 -3.43 -3.18
CA PHE A 42 -10.32 -3.16 -4.59
C PHE A 42 -11.62 -3.35 -5.36
N PHE A 43 -12.11 -2.25 -5.92
CA PHE A 43 -13.26 -2.24 -6.80
C PHE A 43 -12.83 -1.95 -8.24
N CYS A 44 -13.33 -2.75 -9.18
CA CYS A 44 -13.13 -2.55 -10.61
C CYS A 44 -14.48 -2.26 -11.25
N GLY A 45 -14.77 -0.99 -11.46
CA GLY A 45 -15.98 -0.54 -12.14
C GLY A 45 -15.94 -0.90 -13.63
N TYR A 46 -17.10 -1.21 -14.21
CA TYR A 46 -17.20 -1.53 -15.65
C TYR A 46 -17.10 -0.28 -16.54
N SER A 47 -17.30 0.91 -15.98
CA SER A 47 -17.14 2.21 -16.62
C SER A 47 -16.60 3.24 -15.63
N GLU A 48 -16.12 4.37 -16.13
CA GLU A 48 -15.68 5.50 -15.29
C GLU A 48 -16.80 6.05 -14.39
N GLU A 49 -18.05 6.02 -14.87
CA GLU A 49 -19.23 6.42 -14.09
C GLU A 49 -19.53 5.46 -12.94
N ASP A 50 -19.24 4.17 -13.13
CA ASP A 50 -19.41 3.11 -12.12
C ASP A 50 -18.32 3.20 -11.04
N GLU A 51 -17.06 3.47 -11.43
CA GLU A 51 -15.95 3.74 -10.50
C GLU A 51 -16.19 5.02 -9.68
N ALA A 52 -16.74 6.07 -10.28
CA ALA A 52 -17.00 7.34 -9.59
C ALA A 52 -18.18 7.29 -8.60
N ARG A 53 -19.10 6.34 -8.76
CA ARG A 53 -20.30 6.19 -7.92
C ARG A 53 -20.07 5.32 -6.68
N TRP A 54 -19.06 4.47 -6.72
CA TRP A 54 -18.64 3.60 -5.63
C TRP A 54 -18.01 4.42 -4.48
#